data_AF-A0A2M9N149-F1
#
_entry.id   AF-A0A2M9N149-F1
#
_cell.length_a   1.000
_cell.length_b   1.000
_cell.length_c   1.000
_cell.angle_alpha   90.00
_cell.angle_beta   90.00
_cell.angle_gamma   90.00
#
_symmetry.space_group_name_H-M   'P 1'
#
loop_
_entity.id
_entity.type
_entity.pdbx_description
1 polymer ?
#
loop_
_entity_poly.entity_id
_entity_poly.type
_entity_poly.pdbx_seq_one_letter_code
_entity_poly.pdbx_strand_id
1 'polypeptide(L)'
;MKFELENSVEVKGKIRQLRAAILPIGAVEAHGPHLPLGTDNLLATRLADKLAERTESFVLPTLPYGQVWSLRNFPGSINVSNEALIRLLADIGESLYQQGFRIFVMVNGHLGNAIALKEAARVLYERVPELKVFYFFYPGTKEVTALVREASAAHGSYMHADEIETSYMLYLAGEYVDMSKAIDGAPHIPLEADCTPTPWEEMTSSAVLGDATLATREKGEKIIERSLEVMADMVLRAKRALSTDDQPEESR
;
A
#
# COMPACT_ATOMS: atom_id res chain seq x y z
N MET A 1 3.86 -14.07 8.15
CA MET A 1 4.18 -14.26 9.59
C MET A 1 4.27 -12.89 10.26
N LYS A 2 3.56 -12.64 11.35
CA LYS A 2 3.57 -11.32 12.02
C LYS A 2 4.87 -11.15 12.82
N PHE A 3 5.72 -10.22 12.38
CA PHE A 3 7.04 -9.99 12.96
C PHE A 3 6.97 -9.56 14.43
N GLU A 4 5.97 -8.75 14.79
CA GLU A 4 5.79 -8.21 16.15
C GLU A 4 5.36 -9.24 17.19
N LEU A 5 4.90 -10.43 16.75
CA LEU A 5 4.47 -11.52 17.63
C LEU A 5 5.56 -12.59 17.81
N GLU A 6 6.71 -12.43 17.15
CA GLU A 6 7.82 -13.38 17.18
C GLU A 6 8.91 -12.86 18.13
N ASN A 7 9.64 -13.78 18.76
CA ASN A 7 10.79 -13.42 19.58
C ASN A 7 12.11 -13.43 18.78
N SER A 8 13.17 -12.85 19.36
CA SER A 8 14.47 -12.71 18.69
C SER A 8 15.13 -14.04 18.30
N VAL A 9 14.85 -15.13 19.02
CA VAL A 9 15.38 -16.47 18.72
C VAL A 9 14.69 -17.04 17.48
N GLU A 10 13.35 -16.93 17.41
CA GLU A 10 12.56 -17.40 16.27
C GLU A 10 12.90 -16.61 15.00
N VAL A 11 12.96 -15.28 15.11
CA VAL A 11 13.33 -14.39 14.01
C VAL A 11 14.72 -14.75 13.48
N LYS A 12 15.72 -14.92 14.35
CA LYS A 12 17.09 -15.31 13.95
C LYS A 12 17.12 -16.62 13.16
N GLY A 13 16.31 -17.61 13.55
CA GLY A 13 16.21 -18.89 12.84
C GLY A 13 15.57 -18.78 11.45
N LYS A 14 14.66 -17.81 11.26
CA LYS A 14 13.82 -17.70 10.06
C LYS A 14 14.31 -16.66 9.04
N ILE A 15 15.06 -15.62 9.45
CA ILE A 15 15.49 -14.53 8.55
C ILE A 15 16.18 -15.07 7.28
N ARG A 16 17.12 -16.02 7.44
CA ARG A 16 17.86 -16.61 6.31
C ARG A 16 16.99 -17.47 5.38
N GLN A 17 15.86 -17.97 5.87
CA GLN A 17 14.94 -18.77 5.07
C GLN A 17 13.92 -17.86 4.36
N LEU A 18 13.28 -16.96 5.10
CA LEU A 18 12.21 -16.11 4.57
C LEU A 18 12.74 -14.94 3.73
N ARG A 19 13.91 -14.38 4.07
CA ARG A 19 14.66 -13.28 3.39
C ARG A 19 13.94 -11.95 3.17
N ALA A 20 12.61 -11.93 3.20
CA ALA A 20 11.76 -10.79 2.90
C ALA A 20 10.96 -10.32 4.12
N ALA A 21 10.93 -8.99 4.29
CA ALA A 21 10.06 -8.30 5.22
C ALA A 21 9.12 -7.37 4.44
N ILE A 22 7.83 -7.49 4.74
CA ILE A 22 6.75 -6.68 4.17
C ILE A 22 6.33 -5.65 5.21
N LEU A 23 6.45 -4.36 4.88
CA LEU A 23 5.89 -3.25 5.65
C LEU A 23 4.56 -2.83 5.04
N PRO A 24 3.43 -3.07 5.71
CA PRO A 24 2.19 -2.38 5.40
C PRO A 24 2.34 -0.91 5.78
N ILE A 25 1.98 -0.01 4.87
CA ILE A 25 1.94 1.43 5.11
C ILE A 25 0.65 2.01 4.54
N GLY A 26 -0.06 2.78 5.36
CA GLY A 26 -1.26 3.51 4.96
C GLY A 26 -1.19 4.96 5.40
N ALA A 27 -2.33 5.48 5.83
CA ALA A 27 -2.52 6.80 6.40
C ALA A 27 -3.78 6.81 7.28
N VAL A 28 -3.98 7.95 7.96
CA VAL A 28 -5.22 8.28 8.67
C VAL A 28 -5.82 9.51 8.01
N GLU A 29 -6.89 9.31 7.24
CA GLU A 29 -7.51 10.38 6.45
C GLU A 29 -9.00 10.14 6.17
N ALA A 30 -9.72 11.21 5.84
CA ALA A 30 -11.15 11.15 5.58
C ALA A 30 -11.50 10.35 4.31
N HIS A 31 -12.43 9.40 4.45
CA HIS A 31 -12.91 8.53 3.37
C HIS A 31 -14.44 8.53 3.28
N GLY A 32 -15.05 9.72 3.40
CA GLY A 32 -16.50 9.82 3.38
C GLY A 32 -17.20 9.28 4.63
N PRO A 33 -18.53 9.26 4.60
CA PRO A 33 -19.35 8.85 5.73
C PRO A 33 -19.45 7.32 5.91
N HIS A 34 -19.08 6.52 4.90
CA HIS A 34 -19.24 5.06 4.88
C HIS A 34 -17.98 4.27 5.23
N LEU A 35 -16.81 4.91 5.24
CA LEU A 35 -15.53 4.26 5.54
C LEU A 35 -14.84 4.91 6.76
N PRO A 36 -14.01 4.15 7.49
CA PRO A 36 -13.27 4.66 8.63
C PRO A 36 -12.07 5.51 8.19
N LEU A 37 -11.57 6.37 9.10
CA LEU A 37 -10.33 7.13 8.90
C LEU A 37 -9.09 6.25 8.63
N GLY A 38 -9.12 4.98 9.06
CA GLY A 38 -8.04 4.02 8.91
C GLY A 38 -8.14 3.14 7.66
N THR A 39 -8.91 3.54 6.64
CA THR A 39 -9.12 2.76 5.41
C THR A 39 -7.81 2.27 4.79
N ASP A 40 -6.85 3.19 4.56
CA ASP A 40 -5.56 2.85 3.98
C ASP A 40 -4.77 1.85 4.82
N ASN A 41 -4.80 2.01 6.15
CA ASN A 41 -4.12 1.12 7.07
C ASN A 41 -4.73 -0.28 7.03
N LEU A 42 -6.06 -0.38 7.01
CA LEU A 42 -6.77 -1.65 6.91
C LEU A 42 -6.45 -2.34 5.58
N LEU A 43 -6.54 -1.62 4.47
CA LEU A 43 -6.22 -2.15 3.14
C LEU A 43 -4.77 -2.63 3.06
N ALA A 44 -3.81 -1.80 3.45
CA ALA A 44 -2.39 -2.14 3.44
C ALA A 44 -2.10 -3.38 4.30
N THR A 45 -2.65 -3.45 5.52
CA THR A 45 -2.45 -4.57 6.44
C THR A 45 -2.97 -5.88 5.85
N ARG A 46 -4.23 -5.88 5.38
CA ARG A 46 -4.90 -7.07 4.88
C ARG A 46 -4.27 -7.57 3.58
N LEU A 47 -3.84 -6.64 2.73
CA LEU A 47 -3.12 -6.95 1.50
C LEU A 47 -1.74 -7.53 1.79
N ALA A 48 -0.99 -6.95 2.73
CA ALA A 48 0.31 -7.44 3.16
C ALA A 48 0.23 -8.84 3.77
N ASP A 49 -0.81 -9.14 4.56
CA ASP A 49 -1.04 -10.46 5.13
C ASP A 49 -1.24 -11.52 4.05
N LYS A 50 -2.15 -11.27 3.10
CA LYS A 50 -2.38 -12.14 1.95
C LYS A 50 -1.13 -12.32 1.09
N LEU A 51 -0.34 -11.26 0.88
CA LEU A 51 0.93 -11.35 0.16
C LEU A 51 1.96 -12.19 0.91
N ALA A 52 2.03 -12.06 2.23
CA ALA A 52 2.95 -12.82 3.07
C ALA A 52 2.64 -14.31 3.08
N GLU A 53 1.36 -14.70 3.02
CA GLU A 53 0.93 -16.10 2.87
C GLU A 53 1.44 -16.71 1.56
N ARG A 54 1.36 -15.97 0.44
CA ARG A 54 1.80 -16.45 -0.88
C ARG A 54 3.31 -16.49 -1.05
N THR A 55 4.03 -15.64 -0.31
CA THR A 55 5.46 -15.44 -0.49
C THR A 55 6.30 -16.01 0.63
N GLU A 56 5.69 -16.49 1.72
CA GLU A 56 6.36 -16.91 2.95
C GLU A 56 7.27 -15.79 3.49
N SER A 57 6.67 -14.67 3.88
CA SER A 57 7.41 -13.48 4.32
C SER A 57 7.00 -13.02 5.71
N PHE A 58 7.86 -12.23 6.35
CA PHE A 58 7.48 -11.49 7.56
C PHE A 58 6.61 -10.28 7.20
N VAL A 59 5.63 -9.98 8.04
CA VAL A 59 4.83 -8.76 8.00
C VAL A 59 5.20 -7.94 9.23
N LEU A 60 5.76 -6.76 9.01
CA LEU A 60 6.12 -5.80 10.03
C LEU A 60 4.84 -5.14 10.60
N PRO A 61 4.93 -4.49 11.78
CA PRO A 61 3.87 -3.60 12.24
C PRO A 61 3.48 -2.61 11.14
N THR A 62 2.19 -2.36 11.00
CA THR A 62 1.70 -1.37 10.02
C THR A 62 2.19 0.00 10.42
N LEU A 63 2.79 0.74 9.49
CA LEU A 63 3.11 2.15 9.68
C LEU A 63 1.82 2.97 9.45
N PRO A 64 1.20 3.52 10.50
CA PRO A 64 -0.20 3.92 10.42
C PRO A 64 -0.41 5.35 9.90
N TYR A 65 0.67 6.13 9.71
CA TYR A 65 0.60 7.52 9.30
C TYR A 65 1.41 7.75 8.03
N GLY A 66 0.85 8.57 7.14
CA GLY A 66 1.40 8.85 5.81
C GLY A 66 1.25 10.31 5.41
N GLN A 67 1.51 10.59 4.13
CA GLN A 67 1.41 11.92 3.56
C GLN A 67 -0.05 12.19 3.15
N VAL A 68 -0.72 13.08 3.88
CA VAL A 68 -2.17 13.34 3.76
C VAL A 68 -2.37 14.81 3.34
N TRP A 69 -1.44 15.39 2.59
CA TRP A 69 -1.45 16.84 2.39
C TRP A 69 -2.73 17.32 1.72
N SER A 70 -3.26 16.58 0.75
CA SER A 70 -4.49 16.92 0.04
C SER A 70 -5.73 16.93 0.93
N LEU A 71 -5.79 16.07 1.94
CA LEU A 71 -6.92 15.91 2.87
C LEU A 71 -6.62 16.45 4.28
N ARG A 72 -5.51 17.18 4.47
CA ARG A 72 -5.00 17.57 5.79
C ARG A 72 -5.95 18.41 6.63
N ASN A 73 -6.89 19.10 5.99
CA ASN A 73 -7.86 19.97 6.66
C ASN A 73 -9.21 19.28 6.91
N PHE A 74 -9.38 18.03 6.49
CA PHE A 74 -10.54 17.24 6.87
C PHE A 74 -10.45 16.78 8.33
N PRO A 75 -11.57 16.78 9.08
CA PRO A 75 -11.58 16.35 10.47
C PRO A 75 -11.06 14.92 10.65
N GLY A 76 -10.05 14.76 11.51
CA GLY A 76 -9.46 13.46 11.84
C GLY A 76 -8.26 13.07 10.97
N SER A 77 -8.02 13.75 9.85
CA SER A 77 -6.84 13.52 9.01
C SER A 77 -5.55 13.90 9.73
N ILE A 78 -4.52 13.06 9.64
CA ILE A 78 -3.20 13.29 10.26
C ILE A 78 -2.13 13.21 9.17
N ASN A 79 -1.48 14.35 8.91
CA ASN A 79 -0.46 14.46 7.86
C ASN A 79 0.97 14.33 8.41
N VAL A 80 1.76 13.46 7.77
CA VAL A 80 3.22 13.37 7.91
C VAL A 80 3.88 13.94 6.66
N SER A 81 5.00 14.66 6.81
CA SER A 81 5.71 15.20 5.65
C SER A 81 6.44 14.11 4.86
N ASN A 82 6.66 14.33 3.57
CA ASN A 82 7.44 13.41 2.73
C ASN A 82 8.85 13.20 3.30
N GLU A 83 9.50 14.24 3.80
CA GLU A 83 10.87 14.17 4.34
C GLU A 83 10.95 13.27 5.57
N ALA A 84 9.97 13.35 6.47
CA ALA A 84 9.90 12.49 7.64
C ALA A 84 9.67 11.02 7.22
N LEU A 85 8.75 10.80 6.27
CA LEU A 85 8.41 9.46 5.81
C LEU A 85 9.58 8.80 5.06
N ILE A 86 10.28 9.54 4.19
CA ILE A 86 11.48 9.07 3.48
C ILE A 86 12.56 8.63 4.46
N ARG A 87 12.86 9.47 5.47
CA ARG A 87 13.90 9.15 6.47
C ARG A 87 13.54 7.90 7.26
N LEU A 88 12.32 7.82 7.76
CA LEU A 88 11.85 6.67 8.53
C LEU A 88 11.91 5.36 7.73
N LEU A 89 11.45 5.39 6.47
CA LEU A 89 11.48 4.21 5.60
C LEU A 89 12.90 3.76 5.25
N ALA A 90 13.82 4.71 5.04
CA ALA A 90 15.23 4.40 4.85
C ALA A 90 15.85 3.76 6.10
N ASP A 91 15.62 4.34 7.28
CA ASP A 91 16.13 3.81 8.55
C ASP A 91 15.61 2.38 8.83
N ILE A 92 14.33 2.11 8.53
CA ILE A 92 13.75 0.77 8.63
C ILE A 92 14.44 -0.19 7.64
N GLY A 93 14.56 0.19 6.36
CA GLY A 93 15.17 -0.66 5.33
C GLY A 93 16.63 -1.03 5.64
N GLU A 94 17.43 -0.05 6.09
CA GLU A 94 18.81 -0.28 6.52
C GLU A 94 18.89 -1.20 7.74
N SER A 95 18.02 -0.98 8.73
CA SER A 95 17.96 -1.83 9.92
C SER A 95 17.62 -3.28 9.56
N LEU A 96 16.66 -3.49 8.66
CA LEU A 96 16.30 -4.82 8.17
C LEU A 96 17.48 -5.50 7.45
N TYR A 97 18.18 -4.76 6.58
CA TYR A 97 19.35 -5.30 5.89
C TYR A 97 20.44 -5.75 6.86
N GLN A 98 20.73 -4.94 7.89
CA GLN A 98 21.70 -5.26 8.95
C GLN A 98 21.31 -6.53 9.72
N GLN A 99 20.02 -6.80 9.90
CA GLN A 99 19.53 -8.03 10.54
C GLN A 99 19.61 -9.26 9.61
N GLY A 100 19.89 -9.09 8.32
CA GLY A 100 20.05 -10.18 7.36
C GLY A 100 18.92 -10.32 6.34
N PHE A 101 17.92 -9.42 6.34
CA PHE A 101 16.95 -9.35 5.26
C PHE A 101 17.62 -8.92 3.95
N ARG A 102 17.08 -9.37 2.83
CA ARG A 102 17.58 -9.03 1.48
C ARG A 102 16.49 -8.50 0.56
N ILE A 103 15.23 -8.58 0.99
CA ILE A 103 14.09 -8.04 0.28
C ILE A 103 13.26 -7.22 1.25
N PHE A 104 13.02 -5.95 0.92
CA PHE A 104 12.13 -5.07 1.65
C PHE A 104 10.96 -4.69 0.75
N VAL A 105 9.74 -4.98 1.20
CA VAL A 105 8.51 -4.74 0.43
C VAL A 105 7.65 -3.75 1.18
N MET A 106 7.43 -2.56 0.62
CA MET A 106 6.44 -1.62 1.11
C MET A 106 5.12 -1.90 0.38
N VAL A 107 4.09 -2.34 1.10
CA VAL A 107 2.72 -2.51 0.58
C VAL A 107 1.92 -1.29 0.99
N ASN A 108 1.65 -0.42 0.02
CA ASN A 108 1.03 0.88 0.25
C ASN A 108 -0.48 0.83 0.03
N GLY A 109 -1.24 1.34 0.99
CA GLY A 109 -2.68 1.54 0.89
C GLY A 109 -3.07 2.90 0.32
N HIS A 110 -2.17 3.90 0.36
CA HIS A 110 -2.51 5.32 0.18
C HIS A 110 -1.76 6.00 -0.96
N LEU A 111 -2.44 6.62 -1.92
CA LEU A 111 -1.79 7.29 -3.05
C LEU A 111 -0.79 8.39 -2.63
N GLY A 112 -1.10 9.16 -1.57
CA GLY A 112 -0.28 10.30 -1.14
C GLY A 112 1.15 9.93 -0.74
N ASN A 113 1.35 8.69 -0.31
CA ASN A 113 2.66 8.15 0.06
C ASN A 113 3.60 7.90 -1.15
N ALA A 114 3.09 7.88 -2.39
CA ALA A 114 3.83 7.39 -3.57
C ALA A 114 5.19 8.07 -3.79
N ILE A 115 5.27 9.39 -3.58
CA ILE A 115 6.52 10.15 -3.73
C ILE A 115 7.54 9.70 -2.67
N ALA A 116 7.15 9.70 -1.40
CA ALA A 116 8.03 9.31 -0.31
C ALA A 116 8.53 7.86 -0.45
N LEU A 117 7.67 6.93 -0.84
CA LEU A 117 8.06 5.52 -1.04
C LEU A 117 9.10 5.37 -2.15
N LYS A 118 8.88 6.05 -3.28
CA LYS A 118 9.80 6.01 -4.41
C LYS A 118 11.16 6.61 -4.06
N GLU A 119 11.18 7.74 -3.38
CA GLU A 119 12.43 8.38 -2.95
C GLU A 119 13.13 7.58 -1.85
N ALA A 120 12.41 7.01 -0.88
CA ALA A 120 12.99 6.10 0.11
C ALA A 120 13.65 4.88 -0.55
N ALA A 121 13.01 4.29 -1.56
CA ALA A 121 13.59 3.17 -2.31
C ALA A 121 14.89 3.56 -3.04
N ARG A 122 14.98 4.79 -3.58
CA ARG A 122 16.21 5.32 -4.20
C ARG A 122 17.31 5.53 -3.16
N VAL A 123 16.98 6.14 -2.02
CA VAL A 123 17.93 6.32 -0.92
C VAL A 123 18.49 4.97 -0.46
N LEU A 124 17.63 3.98 -0.28
CA LEU A 124 18.03 2.62 0.11
C LEU A 124 18.90 1.95 -0.95
N TYR A 125 18.59 2.14 -2.24
CA TYR A 125 19.41 1.60 -3.32
C TYR A 125 20.84 2.16 -3.30
N GLU A 126 21.01 3.46 -3.02
CA GLU A 126 22.34 4.09 -2.90
C GLU A 126 23.10 3.64 -1.64
N ARG A 127 22.39 3.49 -0.52
CA ARG A 127 23.02 3.14 0.77
C ARG A 127 23.28 1.64 0.92
N VAL A 128 22.42 0.81 0.33
CA VAL A 128 22.39 -0.64 0.47
C VAL A 128 22.03 -1.29 -0.88
N PRO A 129 22.94 -1.31 -1.86
CA PRO A 129 22.66 -1.81 -3.21
C PRO A 129 22.18 -3.27 -3.28
N GLU A 130 22.56 -4.09 -2.29
CA GLU A 130 22.18 -5.50 -2.20
C GLU A 130 20.76 -5.72 -1.62
N LEU A 131 20.12 -4.68 -1.09
CA LEU A 131 18.74 -4.77 -0.61
C LEU A 131 17.77 -4.54 -1.78
N LYS A 132 17.03 -5.58 -2.16
CA LYS A 132 15.96 -5.44 -3.14
C LYS A 132 14.75 -4.75 -2.50
N VAL A 133 14.42 -3.55 -2.97
CA VAL A 133 13.26 -2.79 -2.48
C VAL A 133 12.10 -2.82 -3.48
N PHE A 134 10.90 -3.11 -2.99
CA PHE A 134 9.63 -2.96 -3.72
C PHE A 134 8.74 -1.93 -3.02
N TYR A 135 8.03 -1.11 -3.78
CA TYR A 135 7.02 -0.16 -3.29
C TYR A 135 5.74 -0.34 -4.11
N PHE A 136 4.84 -1.18 -3.62
CA PHE A 136 3.62 -1.56 -4.34
C PHE A 136 2.47 -0.64 -4.00
N PHE A 137 1.73 -0.21 -5.03
CA PHE A 137 0.43 0.42 -4.93
C PHE A 137 -0.49 -0.21 -5.97
N TYR A 138 -1.13 -1.32 -5.58
CA TYR A 138 -2.04 -2.13 -6.38
C TYR A 138 -1.57 -2.38 -7.86
N PRO A 139 -0.35 -2.91 -8.10
CA PRO A 139 0.15 -3.10 -9.47
C PRO A 139 -0.71 -4.08 -10.27
N GLY A 140 -0.78 -3.87 -11.59
CA GLY A 140 -1.44 -4.79 -12.54
C GLY A 140 -2.97 -4.75 -12.58
N THR A 141 -3.58 -3.77 -11.91
CA THR A 141 -5.04 -3.68 -11.73
C THR A 141 -5.78 -2.94 -12.84
N LYS A 142 -5.10 -2.04 -13.59
CA LYS A 142 -5.72 -1.12 -14.56
C LYS A 142 -6.77 -1.76 -15.49
N GLU A 143 -6.41 -2.87 -16.15
CA GLU A 143 -7.30 -3.55 -17.09
C GLU A 143 -8.51 -4.18 -16.38
N VAL A 144 -8.30 -4.85 -15.25
CA VAL A 144 -9.37 -5.47 -14.47
C VAL A 144 -10.31 -4.42 -13.90
N THR A 145 -9.77 -3.31 -13.37
CA THR A 145 -10.56 -2.18 -12.90
C THR A 145 -11.43 -1.60 -14.02
N ALA A 146 -10.90 -1.43 -15.23
CA ALA A 146 -11.66 -0.91 -16.37
C ALA A 146 -12.80 -1.85 -16.81
N LEU A 147 -12.65 -3.16 -16.61
CA LEU A 147 -13.68 -4.15 -16.96
C LEU A 147 -14.83 -4.23 -15.95
N VAL A 148 -14.57 -3.93 -14.67
CA VAL A 148 -15.56 -4.12 -13.59
C VAL A 148 -16.17 -2.82 -13.10
N ARG A 149 -15.54 -1.68 -13.38
CA ARG A 149 -16.00 -0.34 -13.01
C ARG A 149 -17.26 0.02 -13.80
N GLU A 150 -18.26 0.57 -13.12
CA GLU A 150 -19.53 0.98 -13.73
C GLU A 150 -19.58 2.50 -13.96
N ALA A 151 -19.13 3.30 -12.99
CA ALA A 151 -19.07 4.75 -13.12
C ALA A 151 -17.75 5.21 -13.74
N SER A 152 -17.80 6.24 -14.59
CA SER A 152 -16.57 6.88 -15.07
C SER A 152 -15.76 7.43 -13.90
N ALA A 153 -14.45 7.23 -13.93
CA ALA A 153 -13.58 7.79 -12.90
C ALA A 153 -13.62 9.31 -12.94
N ALA A 154 -13.75 9.95 -11.76
CA ALA A 154 -13.70 11.40 -11.66
C ALA A 154 -12.32 11.94 -12.11
N HIS A 155 -11.27 11.14 -11.93
CA HIS A 155 -9.91 11.46 -12.34
C HIS A 155 -9.16 10.21 -12.82
N GLY A 156 -8.11 10.38 -13.64
CA GLY A 156 -7.29 9.26 -14.11
C GLY A 156 -6.42 8.61 -13.03
N SER A 157 -6.17 9.32 -11.93
CA SER A 157 -5.29 8.88 -10.83
C SER A 157 -5.94 8.90 -9.45
N TYR A 158 -6.97 9.73 -9.22
CA TYR A 158 -7.62 9.82 -7.91
C TYR A 158 -8.69 8.73 -7.80
N MET A 159 -8.36 7.69 -7.05
CA MET A 159 -9.25 6.63 -6.61
C MET A 159 -9.36 6.79 -5.09
N HIS A 160 -10.42 7.43 -4.61
CA HIS A 160 -10.55 7.82 -3.20
C HIS A 160 -12.00 7.78 -2.71
N ALA A 161 -12.25 6.90 -1.76
CA ALA A 161 -13.55 6.47 -1.23
C ALA A 161 -14.60 6.23 -2.34
N ASP A 162 -14.15 5.94 -3.55
CA ASP A 162 -14.97 5.77 -4.74
C ASP A 162 -15.49 4.33 -4.85
N GLU A 163 -16.14 4.01 -5.98
CA GLU A 163 -16.57 2.66 -6.32
C GLU A 163 -15.50 1.58 -6.05
N ILE A 164 -14.24 1.86 -6.42
CA ILE A 164 -13.19 0.85 -6.45
C ILE A 164 -12.53 0.68 -5.10
N GLU A 165 -12.17 1.77 -4.41
CA GLU A 165 -11.57 1.65 -3.09
C GLU A 165 -12.57 1.11 -2.06
N THR A 166 -13.83 1.55 -2.15
CA THR A 166 -14.91 0.98 -1.32
C THR A 166 -15.08 -0.51 -1.62
N SER A 167 -14.95 -0.93 -2.87
CA SER A 167 -14.95 -2.36 -3.24
C SER A 167 -13.76 -3.11 -2.63
N TYR A 168 -12.56 -2.52 -2.58
CA TYR A 168 -11.40 -3.10 -1.89
C TYR A 168 -11.70 -3.31 -0.42
N MET A 169 -12.29 -2.31 0.24
CA MET A 169 -12.69 -2.38 1.64
C MET A 169 -13.73 -3.47 1.88
N LEU A 170 -14.77 -3.57 1.06
CA LEU A 170 -15.77 -4.65 1.15
C LEU A 170 -15.16 -6.06 1.05
N TYR A 171 -14.08 -6.22 0.28
CA TYR A 171 -13.36 -7.48 0.16
C TYR A 171 -12.40 -7.76 1.32
N LEU A 172 -11.57 -6.79 1.69
CA LEU A 172 -10.47 -6.98 2.64
C LEU A 172 -10.84 -6.71 4.10
N ALA A 173 -11.80 -5.83 4.35
CA ALA A 173 -12.13 -5.29 5.66
C ALA A 173 -13.61 -4.86 5.75
N GLY A 174 -14.51 -5.67 5.17
CA GLY A 174 -15.92 -5.33 5.00
C GLY A 174 -16.67 -5.09 6.32
N GLU A 175 -16.16 -5.59 7.43
CA GLU A 175 -16.71 -5.35 8.77
C GLU A 175 -16.63 -3.89 9.23
N TYR A 176 -15.85 -3.05 8.54
CA TYR A 176 -15.71 -1.61 8.83
C TYR A 176 -16.49 -0.72 7.84
N VAL A 177 -17.19 -1.30 6.87
CA VAL A 177 -17.88 -0.55 5.82
C VAL A 177 -19.36 -0.44 6.15
N ASP A 178 -19.89 0.79 6.13
CA ASP A 178 -21.32 1.06 6.27
C ASP A 178 -21.91 1.55 4.95
N MET A 179 -22.26 0.61 4.06
CA MET A 179 -22.82 0.93 2.74
C MET A 179 -24.15 1.71 2.80
N SER A 180 -24.85 1.73 3.93
CA SER A 180 -26.06 2.56 4.09
C SER A 180 -25.77 4.05 4.08
N LYS A 181 -24.49 4.42 4.28
CA LYS A 181 -24.00 5.79 4.22
C LYS A 181 -23.25 6.11 2.93
N ALA A 182 -23.05 5.14 2.03
CA ALA A 182 -22.33 5.37 0.78
C ALA A 182 -23.08 6.40 -0.08
N ILE A 183 -22.31 7.26 -0.75
CA ILE A 183 -22.85 8.35 -1.58
C ILE A 183 -22.16 8.38 -2.94
N ASP A 184 -22.82 9.00 -3.92
CA ASP A 184 -22.13 9.59 -5.05
C ASP A 184 -21.61 10.97 -4.65
N GLY A 185 -20.29 11.06 -4.52
CA GLY A 185 -19.60 12.27 -4.11
C GLY A 185 -18.74 12.90 -5.20
N ALA A 186 -18.86 12.46 -6.46
CA ALA A 186 -18.00 12.89 -7.56
C ALA A 186 -17.89 14.43 -7.63
N PRO A 187 -16.72 15.03 -7.36
CA PRO A 187 -16.58 16.47 -7.43
C PRO A 187 -16.24 16.95 -8.83
N HIS A 188 -16.31 18.26 -9.03
CA HIS A 188 -15.67 18.91 -10.15
C HIS A 188 -14.18 19.12 -9.85
N ILE A 189 -13.32 18.38 -10.54
CA ILE A 189 -11.87 18.50 -10.41
C ILE A 189 -11.36 19.57 -11.40
N PRO A 190 -10.69 20.65 -10.93
CA PRO A 190 -10.10 21.66 -11.81
C PRO A 190 -9.04 21.05 -12.74
N LEU A 191 -8.92 21.61 -13.96
CA LEU A 191 -7.95 21.15 -14.97
C LEU A 191 -6.50 21.23 -14.46
N GLU A 192 -6.22 22.25 -13.65
CA GLU A 192 -4.90 22.51 -13.08
C GLU A 192 -4.53 21.61 -11.89
N ALA A 193 -5.45 20.78 -11.38
CA ALA A 193 -5.23 20.00 -10.14
C ALA A 193 -4.01 19.05 -10.19
N ASP A 194 -3.62 18.60 -11.38
CA ASP A 194 -2.41 17.79 -11.59
C ASP A 194 -1.11 18.60 -11.64
N CYS A 195 -1.20 19.92 -11.82
CA CYS A 195 -0.08 20.80 -12.12
C CYS A 195 0.11 21.91 -11.08
N THR A 196 -0.77 22.01 -10.08
CA THR A 196 -0.68 22.99 -8.99
C THR A 196 -1.15 22.37 -7.68
N PRO A 197 -0.68 22.84 -6.52
CA PRO A 197 -1.19 22.35 -5.24
C PRO A 197 -2.69 22.62 -5.10
N THR A 198 -3.50 21.57 -4.96
CA THR A 198 -4.95 21.68 -4.80
C THR A 198 -5.38 20.93 -3.54
N PRO A 199 -5.69 21.65 -2.43
CA PRO A 199 -6.31 21.05 -1.25
C PRO A 199 -7.71 20.52 -1.61
N TRP A 200 -8.04 19.32 -1.15
CA TRP A 200 -9.27 18.64 -1.58
C TRP A 200 -10.52 19.22 -0.92
N GLU A 201 -10.41 19.92 0.20
CA GLU A 201 -11.52 20.64 0.82
C GLU A 201 -12.08 21.77 -0.07
N GLU A 202 -11.30 22.20 -1.08
CA GLU A 202 -11.76 23.15 -2.10
C GLU A 202 -12.57 22.49 -3.21
N MET A 203 -12.43 21.16 -3.38
CA MET A 203 -13.09 20.38 -4.45
C MET A 203 -14.27 19.55 -3.95
N THR A 204 -14.21 19.06 -2.71
CA THR A 204 -15.22 18.18 -2.12
C THR A 204 -15.45 18.52 -0.65
N SER A 205 -16.68 18.34 -0.16
CA SER A 205 -17.03 18.46 1.25
C SER A 205 -17.16 17.10 1.94
N SER A 206 -17.21 16.01 1.18
CA SER A 206 -17.41 14.65 1.69
C SER A 206 -16.12 13.83 1.77
N ALA A 207 -15.05 14.24 1.09
CA ALA A 207 -13.87 13.39 0.85
C ALA A 207 -14.21 12.08 0.12
N VAL A 208 -15.23 12.09 -0.73
CA VAL A 208 -15.53 11.01 -1.68
C VAL A 208 -15.29 11.55 -3.08
N LEU A 209 -14.53 10.82 -3.92
CA LEU A 209 -14.18 11.24 -5.29
C LEU A 209 -14.78 10.33 -6.36
N GLY A 210 -16.05 9.92 -6.19
CA GLY A 210 -16.79 9.10 -7.15
C GLY A 210 -18.08 8.52 -6.58
N ASP A 211 -18.66 7.54 -7.26
CA ASP A 211 -19.87 6.86 -6.82
C ASP A 211 -19.56 5.62 -5.98
N ALA A 212 -19.56 5.78 -4.65
CA ALA A 212 -19.32 4.68 -3.73
C ALA A 212 -20.51 3.69 -3.67
N THR A 213 -21.71 4.10 -4.11
CA THR A 213 -22.92 3.26 -3.99
C THR A 213 -22.88 2.04 -4.90
N LEU A 214 -22.05 2.09 -5.95
CA LEU A 214 -21.82 1.01 -6.91
C LEU A 214 -20.78 -0.01 -6.44
N ALA A 215 -20.15 0.20 -5.28
CA ALA A 215 -19.11 -0.68 -4.78
C ALA A 215 -19.66 -2.06 -4.41
N THR A 216 -18.91 -3.11 -4.77
CA THR A 216 -19.25 -4.48 -4.40
C THR A 216 -18.03 -5.26 -3.96
N ARG A 217 -18.25 -6.28 -3.13
CA ARG A 217 -17.19 -7.17 -2.67
C ARG A 217 -16.52 -7.91 -3.84
N GLU A 218 -17.31 -8.32 -4.83
CA GLU A 218 -16.86 -9.08 -5.99
C GLU A 218 -15.93 -8.27 -6.90
N LYS A 219 -16.18 -6.96 -7.04
CA LYS A 219 -15.26 -6.04 -7.73
C LYS A 219 -13.92 -5.99 -7.01
N GLY A 220 -13.97 -5.81 -5.69
CA GLY A 220 -12.78 -5.76 -4.84
C GLY A 220 -11.95 -7.02 -4.93
N GLU A 221 -12.59 -8.18 -4.81
CA GLU A 221 -11.93 -9.48 -4.92
C GLU A 221 -11.19 -9.63 -6.25
N LYS A 222 -11.87 -9.41 -7.38
CA LYS A 222 -11.25 -9.55 -8.72
C LYS A 222 -10.01 -8.68 -8.89
N ILE A 223 -10.07 -7.43 -8.45
CA ILE A 223 -8.97 -6.48 -8.64
C ILE A 223 -7.81 -6.78 -7.67
N ILE A 224 -8.11 -7.00 -6.39
CA ILE A 224 -7.08 -7.26 -5.38
C ILE A 224 -6.36 -8.58 -5.64
N GLU A 225 -7.09 -9.63 -6.03
CA GLU A 225 -6.49 -10.92 -6.38
C GLU A 225 -5.52 -10.79 -7.55
N ARG A 226 -5.88 -10.01 -8.58
CA ARG A 226 -4.97 -9.71 -9.68
C ARG A 226 -3.70 -9.02 -9.21
N SER A 227 -3.82 -8.06 -8.30
CA SER A 227 -2.66 -7.36 -7.75
C SER A 227 -1.77 -8.27 -6.92
N LEU A 228 -2.36 -9.14 -6.11
CA LEU A 228 -1.65 -10.14 -5.30
C LEU A 228 -0.84 -11.11 -6.16
N GLU A 229 -1.38 -11.58 -7.29
CA GLU A 229 -0.64 -12.40 -8.25
C GLU A 229 0.63 -11.69 -8.74
N VAL A 230 0.49 -10.43 -9.17
CA VAL A 230 1.59 -9.63 -9.72
C VAL A 230 2.67 -9.36 -8.66
N MET A 231 2.25 -8.96 -7.44
CA MET A 231 3.18 -8.74 -6.33
C MET A 231 3.89 -10.04 -5.93
N ALA A 232 3.16 -11.14 -5.80
CA ALA A 232 3.72 -12.42 -5.40
C ALA A 232 4.75 -12.92 -6.42
N ASP A 233 4.47 -12.83 -7.72
CA ASP A 233 5.43 -13.21 -8.76
C ASP A 233 6.73 -12.40 -8.65
N MET A 234 6.64 -11.07 -8.49
CA MET A 234 7.80 -10.20 -8.35
C MET A 234 8.65 -10.55 -7.11
N VAL A 235 8.00 -10.76 -5.96
CA VAL A 235 8.69 -11.10 -4.70
C VAL A 235 9.31 -12.50 -4.78
N LEU A 236 8.59 -13.50 -5.30
CA LEU A 236 9.10 -14.86 -5.43
C LEU A 236 10.27 -14.95 -6.42
N ARG A 237 10.24 -14.17 -7.52
CA ARG A 237 11.40 -14.05 -8.43
C ARG A 237 12.63 -13.50 -7.71
N ALA A 238 12.46 -12.45 -6.91
CA ALA A 238 13.55 -11.88 -6.12
C ALA A 238 14.10 -12.90 -5.10
N LYS A 239 13.24 -13.68 -4.44
CA LYS A 239 13.67 -14.76 -3.53
C LYS A 239 14.48 -15.83 -4.25
N ARG A 240 14.03 -16.28 -5.42
CA ARG A 240 14.75 -17.29 -6.21
C ARG A 240 16.14 -16.82 -6.64
N ALA A 241 16.28 -15.55 -7.01
CA ALA A 241 17.58 -14.97 -7.39
C ALA A 241 18.59 -14.98 -6.22
N LEU A 242 18.12 -14.82 -4.98
CA LEU A 242 19.00 -14.93 -3.81
C LEU A 242 19.44 -16.38 -3.53
N SER A 243 18.59 -17.35 -3.84
CA SER A 243 18.92 -18.77 -3.65
C SER A 243 19.96 -19.29 -4.64
N THR A 244 20.08 -18.68 -5.82
CA THR A 244 21.11 -19.03 -6.81
C THR A 244 22.49 -18.49 -6.44
N ASP A 245 22.55 -17.33 -5.80
CA ASP A 245 23.81 -16.68 -5.40
C ASP A 245 24.44 -17.32 -4.15
N ASP A 246 23.66 -18.05 -3.34
CA ASP A 246 24.13 -18.77 -2.15
C ASP A 246 24.71 -20.17 -2.47
N GLN A 247 24.74 -20.60 -3.74
CA GLN A 247 25.42 -21.84 -4.15
C GLN A 247 26.93 -21.55 -4.25
N PRO A 248 27.80 -22.25 -3.50
CA PRO A 248 29.24 -22.07 -3.66
C PRO A 248 29.63 -22.43 -5.09
N GLU A 249 30.42 -21.57 -5.74
CA GLU A 249 31.09 -21.93 -6.99
C GLU A 249 31.78 -23.28 -6.78
N GLU A 250 31.26 -24.34 -7.38
CA GLU A 250 31.97 -25.60 -7.47
C GLU A 250 33.28 -25.32 -8.19
N SER A 251 34.35 -25.36 -7.39
CA SER A 251 35.75 -25.22 -7.77
C SER A 251 36.05 -25.76 -9.16
N ARG A 252 36.34 -24.86 -10.10
CA ARG A 252 37.09 -25.16 -11.33
C ARG A 252 38.58 -24.99 -11.09
#